data_AF-A0A946GSL7-F1
#
_entry.id   AF-A0A946GSL7-F1
#
_cell.length_a   1.000
_cell.length_b   1.000
_cell.length_c   1.000
_cell.angle_alpha   90.00
_cell.angle_beta   90.00
_cell.angle_gamma   90.00
#
_symmetry.space_group_name_H-M   'P 1'
#
loop_
_entity.id
_entity.type
_entity.pdbx_description
1 polymer ?
#
loop_
_entity_poly.entity_id
_entity_poly.type
_entity_poly.pdbx_seq_one_letter_code
_entity_poly.pdbx_strand_id
1 'polypeptide(L)'
;MSDCCSSQHKKTYPTSYHCPVNGKKYSSVKTRTMLHHLKAPWNRTLNSQGYYFCSDPDCEVVYFGLDNSTFNQSEIRTSVGLKKHGKHSTVCYCFGVSQKLANESQEVKQFVIEQTQTANCSCEITNPSGRCCLKDFPKH
;
A
#
# COMPACT_ATOMS: atom_id res chain seq x y z
N MET A 1 0.62 -34.67 1.31
CA MET A 1 0.66 -33.20 1.50
C MET A 1 -0.58 -32.63 0.84
N SER A 2 -1.73 -32.74 1.52
CA SER A 2 -3.02 -32.43 0.93
C SER A 2 -3.86 -31.80 2.02
N ASP A 3 -3.92 -30.46 2.05
CA ASP A 3 -4.99 -29.63 2.65
C ASP A 3 -4.57 -28.16 2.59
N CYS A 4 -4.37 -27.63 1.37
CA CYS A 4 -3.98 -26.23 1.16
C CYS A 4 -5.17 -25.29 0.90
N CYS A 5 -6.42 -25.80 0.93
CA CYS A 5 -7.60 -25.02 0.60
C CYS A 5 -8.75 -25.27 1.58
N SER A 6 -8.65 -24.70 2.78
CA SER A 6 -9.82 -24.46 3.63
C SER A 6 -10.35 -23.05 3.37
N SER A 7 -11.56 -22.97 2.84
CA SER A 7 -12.28 -21.71 2.59
C SER A 7 -12.67 -21.08 3.93
N GLN A 8 -11.88 -20.12 4.40
CA GLN A 8 -12.22 -19.36 5.60
C GLN A 8 -13.40 -18.42 5.32
N HIS A 9 -14.40 -18.44 6.19
CA HIS A 9 -15.48 -17.47 6.25
C HIS A 9 -14.91 -16.05 6.25
N LYS A 10 -15.31 -15.21 5.28
CA LYS A 10 -14.86 -13.82 5.17
C LYS A 10 -15.42 -13.02 6.35
N LYS A 11 -14.60 -12.84 7.40
CA LYS A 11 -14.83 -11.79 8.40
C LYS A 11 -14.79 -10.44 7.69
N THR A 12 -15.85 -9.66 7.84
CA THR A 12 -15.97 -8.34 7.24
C THR A 12 -15.53 -7.29 8.25
N TYR A 13 -14.52 -6.48 7.90
CA TYR A 13 -14.02 -5.37 8.71
C TYR A 13 -14.40 -4.03 8.06
N PRO A 14 -14.40 -2.91 8.81
CA PRO A 14 -14.64 -1.59 8.25
C PRO A 14 -13.68 -1.28 7.09
N THR A 15 -14.18 -0.63 6.04
CA THR A 15 -13.39 -0.21 4.87
C THR A 15 -12.44 0.95 5.17
N SER A 16 -12.57 1.58 6.33
CA SER A 16 -11.69 2.63 6.82
C SER A 16 -11.73 2.75 8.34
N TYR A 17 -10.64 3.24 8.93
CA TYR A 17 -10.49 3.40 10.39
C TYR A 17 -9.55 4.56 10.73
N HIS A 18 -9.55 5.02 11.98
CA HIS A 18 -8.70 6.12 12.43
C HIS A 18 -7.31 5.61 12.80
N CYS A 19 -6.27 6.28 12.30
CA CYS A 19 -4.91 5.98 12.72
C CYS A 19 -4.73 6.37 14.19
N PRO A 20 -4.18 5.48 15.04
CA PRO A 20 -4.01 5.74 16.47
C PRO A 20 -3.01 6.86 16.78
N VAL A 21 -2.16 7.24 15.82
CA VAL A 21 -1.10 8.24 16.01
C VAL A 21 -1.54 9.66 15.62
N ASN A 22 -2.21 9.82 14.48
CA ASN A 22 -2.60 11.15 13.99
C ASN A 22 -4.12 11.40 14.01
N GLY A 23 -4.93 10.42 14.40
CA GLY A 23 -6.39 10.52 14.51
C GLY A 23 -7.15 10.65 13.19
N LYS A 24 -6.48 10.67 12.03
CA LYS A 24 -7.13 10.81 10.72
C LYS A 24 -7.63 9.44 10.21
N LYS A 25 -8.63 9.47 9.33
CA LYS A 25 -9.29 8.27 8.79
C LYS A 25 -8.62 7.79 7.50
N TYR A 26 -8.33 6.49 7.39
CA TYR A 26 -7.67 5.90 6.22
C TYR A 26 -8.33 4.60 5.74
N SER A 27 -8.10 4.26 4.46
CA SER A 27 -8.65 3.06 3.82
C SER A 27 -8.01 1.76 4.31
N SER A 28 -8.79 0.68 4.28
CA SER A 28 -8.31 -0.66 4.59
C SER A 28 -7.29 -1.16 3.58
N VAL A 29 -6.41 -2.06 4.03
CA VAL A 29 -5.41 -2.76 3.22
C VAL A 29 -5.51 -4.25 3.48
N LYS A 30 -5.28 -5.07 2.45
CA LYS A 30 -5.32 -6.53 2.60
C LYS A 30 -4.08 -7.01 3.35
N THR A 31 -4.22 -8.01 4.21
CA THR A 31 -3.09 -8.69 4.88
C THR A 31 -2.05 -9.17 3.87
N ARG A 32 -2.50 -9.67 2.70
CA ARG A 32 -1.61 -10.04 1.58
C ARG A 32 -0.66 -8.91 1.20
N THR A 33 -1.15 -7.68 1.05
CA THR A 33 -0.32 -6.51 0.71
C THR A 33 0.71 -6.26 1.81
N MET A 34 0.29 -6.23 3.08
CA MET A 34 1.22 -6.03 4.21
C MET A 34 2.35 -7.06 4.23
N LEU A 35 2.04 -8.35 4.01
CA LEU A 35 3.04 -9.43 4.01
C LEU A 35 4.15 -9.21 2.95
N HIS A 36 3.84 -8.58 1.81
CA HIS A 36 4.85 -8.28 0.78
C HIS A 36 5.72 -7.06 1.14
N HIS A 37 5.25 -6.21 2.04
CA HIS A 37 5.92 -4.96 2.39
C HIS A 37 6.63 -4.99 3.75
N LEU A 38 6.24 -5.82 4.71
CA LEU A 38 6.94 -5.95 6.00
C LEU A 38 8.36 -6.50 5.81
N LYS A 39 9.37 -6.04 6.55
CA LYS A 39 10.77 -6.53 6.41
C LYS A 39 10.95 -8.02 6.74
N ALA A 40 10.30 -8.49 7.80
CA ALA A 40 10.40 -9.87 8.28
C ALA A 40 9.01 -10.39 8.67
N PRO A 41 8.09 -10.63 7.70
CA PRO A 41 6.73 -11.05 7.97
C PRO A 41 6.66 -12.41 8.68
N TRP A 42 7.64 -13.29 8.48
CA TRP A 42 7.74 -14.59 9.16
C TRP A 42 8.04 -14.49 10.67
N ASN A 43 8.56 -13.34 11.14
CA ASN A 43 8.80 -13.07 12.56
C ASN A 43 7.64 -12.32 13.22
N ARG A 44 6.47 -12.22 12.55
CA ARG A 44 5.33 -11.46 13.04
C ARG A 44 4.07 -12.29 13.03
N THR A 45 3.35 -12.24 14.15
CA THR A 45 1.99 -12.73 14.24
C THR A 45 1.05 -11.58 13.85
N LEU A 46 0.40 -11.70 12.69
CA LEU A 46 -0.68 -10.78 12.32
C LEU A 46 -2.01 -11.35 12.80
N ASN A 47 -2.69 -10.61 13.67
CA ASN A 47 -4.05 -10.94 14.11
C ASN A 47 -5.00 -11.03 12.91
N SER A 48 -5.99 -11.91 13.00
CA SER A 48 -7.11 -11.95 12.06
C SER A 48 -8.04 -10.77 12.35
N GLN A 49 -7.73 -9.62 11.74
CA GLN A 49 -8.43 -8.34 11.93
C GLN A 49 -8.37 -7.47 10.66
N GLY A 50 -9.02 -6.31 10.71
CA GLY A 50 -8.86 -5.25 9.71
C GLY A 50 -7.54 -4.50 9.89
N TYR A 51 -6.87 -4.22 8.78
CA TYR A 51 -5.69 -3.37 8.72
C TYR A 51 -5.92 -2.22 7.76
N TYR A 52 -5.19 -1.13 7.96
CA TYR A 52 -5.37 0.15 7.27
C TYR A 52 -4.02 0.75 6.88
N PHE A 53 -4.00 1.53 5.80
CA PHE A 53 -2.78 2.20 5.31
C PHE A 53 -2.84 3.70 5.60
N CYS A 54 -1.97 4.20 6.46
CA CYS A 54 -1.87 5.63 6.77
C CYS A 54 -1.14 6.35 5.62
N SER A 55 -1.88 7.11 4.80
CA SER A 55 -1.35 7.80 3.62
C SER A 55 -0.83 9.21 3.89
N ASP A 56 -0.83 9.67 5.14
CA ASP A 56 -0.38 11.01 5.51
C ASP A 56 1.16 11.10 5.55
N PRO A 57 1.77 12.01 4.79
CA PRO A 57 3.24 12.12 4.70
C PRO A 57 3.90 12.39 6.05
N ASP A 58 3.24 13.12 6.95
CA ASP A 58 3.83 13.60 8.21
C ASP A 58 3.68 12.59 9.36
N CYS A 59 3.05 11.44 9.10
CA CYS A 59 2.86 10.38 10.08
C CYS A 59 3.84 9.23 9.83
N GLU A 60 4.61 8.82 10.83
CA GLU A 60 5.60 7.73 10.70
C GLU A 60 4.97 6.34 10.49
N VAL A 61 3.70 6.18 10.87
CA VAL A 61 2.92 4.95 10.70
C VAL A 61 2.64 4.72 9.22
N VAL A 62 2.92 3.51 8.73
CA VAL A 62 2.55 3.05 7.39
C VAL A 62 1.28 2.21 7.46
N TYR A 63 1.23 1.21 8.34
CA TYR A 63 0.04 0.39 8.56
C TYR A 63 -0.41 0.44 10.01
N PHE A 64 -1.70 0.22 10.25
CA PHE A 64 -2.25 0.02 11.59
C PHE A 64 -3.42 -0.97 11.61
N GLY A 65 -3.63 -1.64 12.73
CA GLY A 65 -4.72 -2.57 12.98
C GLY A 65 -5.90 -1.95 13.75
N LEU A 66 -7.02 -2.67 13.81
CA LEU A 66 -8.17 -2.32 14.67
C LEU A 66 -7.82 -2.35 16.16
N ASP A 67 -6.86 -3.20 16.54
CA ASP A 67 -6.29 -3.30 17.89
C ASP A 67 -5.27 -2.21 18.22
N ASN A 68 -5.18 -1.16 17.41
CA ASN A 68 -4.18 -0.09 17.50
C ASN A 68 -2.72 -0.53 17.32
N SER A 69 -2.45 -1.76 16.85
CA SER A 69 -1.11 -2.13 16.39
C SER A 69 -0.64 -1.19 15.29
N THR A 70 0.64 -0.80 15.31
CA THR A 70 1.23 0.11 14.33
C THR A 70 2.46 -0.51 13.67
N PHE A 71 2.69 -0.16 12.41
CA PHE A 71 3.86 -0.57 11.64
C PHE A 71 4.45 0.67 10.97
N ASN A 72 5.65 1.05 11.39
CA ASN A 72 6.32 2.27 10.96
C ASN A 72 7.27 2.01 9.78
N GLN A 73 7.78 3.06 9.13
CA GLN A 73 8.68 2.93 7.98
C GLN A 73 9.89 2.01 8.23
N SER A 74 10.43 1.97 9.45
CA SER A 74 11.55 1.10 9.82
C SER A 74 11.24 -0.39 9.72
N GLU A 75 9.95 -0.76 9.77
CA GLU A 75 9.45 -2.13 9.72
C GLU A 75 9.02 -2.55 8.30
N ILE A 76 9.03 -1.61 7.35
CA ILE A 76 8.63 -1.80 5.95
C ILE A 76 9.87 -1.89 5.06
N ARG A 77 9.96 -2.93 4.23
CA ARG A 77 11.06 -3.14 3.27
C ARG A 77 10.94 -2.23 2.04
N THR A 78 9.70 -1.92 1.66
CA THR A 78 9.41 -1.05 0.53
C THR A 78 9.51 0.41 0.94
N SER A 79 10.27 1.17 0.17
CA SER A 79 10.33 2.62 0.31
C SER A 79 8.98 3.25 -0.05
N VAL A 80 8.21 3.69 0.96
CA VAL A 80 6.87 4.28 0.75
C VAL A 80 7.00 5.71 0.24
N GLY A 81 6.80 5.93 -1.06
CA GLY A 81 6.92 7.22 -1.72
C GLY A 81 6.10 8.34 -1.07
N LEU A 82 4.87 8.08 -0.62
CA LEU A 82 4.03 9.06 0.09
C LEU A 82 4.63 9.55 1.42
N LYS A 83 5.53 8.77 2.02
CA LYS A 83 6.21 9.09 3.29
C LYS A 83 7.59 9.68 3.08
N LYS A 84 7.95 9.91 1.82
CA LYS A 84 9.20 10.53 1.41
C LYS A 84 8.88 11.83 0.70
N HIS A 85 9.47 12.92 1.16
CA HIS A 85 9.42 14.17 0.44
C HIS A 85 10.49 14.16 -0.65
N GLY A 86 10.11 14.48 -1.90
CA GLY A 86 11.05 14.73 -2.96
C GLY A 86 10.70 14.12 -4.32
N LYS A 87 11.41 14.61 -5.35
CA LYS A 87 11.19 14.24 -6.75
C LYS A 87 11.43 12.76 -7.08
N HIS A 88 12.16 12.06 -6.21
CA HIS A 88 12.49 10.63 -6.38
C HIS A 88 11.52 9.68 -5.67
N SER A 89 10.50 10.20 -4.99
CA SER A 89 9.47 9.38 -4.36
C SER A 89 8.71 8.56 -5.39
N THR A 90 8.53 7.26 -5.14
CA THR A 90 7.84 6.35 -6.04
C THR A 90 6.33 6.61 -6.05
N VAL A 91 5.78 6.81 -7.25
CA VAL A 91 4.33 6.92 -7.51
C VAL A 91 3.80 5.58 -8.01
N CYS A 92 4.40 5.00 -9.06
CA CYS A 92 4.01 3.68 -9.57
C CYS A 92 5.03 2.62 -9.15
N TYR A 93 4.63 1.71 -8.27
CA TYR A 93 5.47 0.61 -7.80
C TYR A 93 5.56 -0.55 -8.79
N CYS A 94 4.57 -0.70 -9.69
CA CYS A 94 4.62 -1.74 -10.73
C CYS A 94 5.71 -1.48 -11.76
N PHE A 95 5.91 -0.20 -12.12
CA PHE A 95 6.76 0.20 -13.25
C PHE A 95 7.87 1.19 -12.83
N GLY A 96 8.10 1.37 -11.53
CA GLY A 96 9.20 2.20 -11.01
C GLY A 96 9.08 3.69 -11.31
N VAL A 97 7.87 4.22 -11.52
CA VAL A 97 7.68 5.65 -11.84
C VAL A 97 7.86 6.49 -10.59
N SER A 98 8.72 7.51 -10.66
CA SER A 98 8.94 8.50 -9.62
C SER A 98 8.04 9.73 -9.79
N GLN A 99 7.92 10.55 -8.75
CA GLN A 99 7.17 11.81 -8.75
C GLN A 99 7.66 12.78 -9.84
N LYS A 100 8.96 12.80 -10.11
CA LYS A 100 9.55 13.58 -11.21
C LYS A 100 8.95 13.16 -12.55
N LEU A 101 9.07 11.87 -12.88
CA LEU A 101 8.59 11.31 -14.15
C LEU A 101 7.07 11.46 -14.31
N ALA A 102 6.32 11.25 -13.23
CA ALA A 102 4.86 11.40 -13.22
C ALA A 102 4.40 12.85 -13.45
N ASN A 103 5.23 13.85 -13.14
CA ASN A 103 4.94 15.26 -13.39
C ASN A 103 5.41 15.75 -14.76
N GLU A 104 6.53 15.23 -15.26
CA GLU A 104 7.22 15.78 -16.44
C GLU A 104 6.85 15.10 -17.77
N SER A 105 6.26 13.91 -17.75
CA SER A 105 5.94 13.16 -18.98
C SER A 105 4.52 12.60 -18.98
N GLN A 106 3.73 13.06 -19.94
CA GLN A 106 2.39 12.52 -20.19
C GLN A 106 2.46 11.10 -20.77
N GLU A 107 3.51 10.80 -21.53
CA GLU A 107 3.77 9.48 -22.12
C GLU A 107 3.96 8.43 -21.02
N VAL A 108 4.61 8.78 -19.91
CA VAL A 108 4.74 7.90 -18.74
C VAL A 108 3.37 7.58 -18.14
N LYS A 109 2.50 8.59 -17.96
CA LYS A 109 1.14 8.37 -17.46
C LYS A 109 0.33 7.49 -18.41
N GLN A 110 0.43 7.75 -19.71
CA GLN A 110 -0.25 6.97 -20.76
C GLN A 110 0.21 5.51 -20.78
N PHE A 111 1.52 5.26 -20.71
CA PHE A 111 2.09 3.91 -20.58
C PHE A 111 1.51 3.18 -19.36
N VAL A 112 1.45 3.82 -18.19
CA VAL A 112 0.89 3.19 -16.98
C VAL A 112 -0.60 2.89 -17.13
N ILE A 113 -1.36 3.76 -17.79
CA ILE A 113 -2.78 3.51 -18.11
C ILE A 113 -2.92 2.25 -18.97
N GLU A 114 -2.18 2.17 -20.08
CA GLU A 114 -2.22 1.04 -21.01
C GLU A 114 -1.85 -0.27 -20.31
N GLN A 115 -0.73 -0.30 -19.58
CA GLN A 115 -0.31 -1.51 -18.87
C GLN A 115 -1.27 -1.91 -17.74
N THR A 116 -2.01 -0.95 -17.17
CA THR A 116 -3.07 -1.25 -16.19
C THR A 116 -4.29 -1.87 -16.88
N GLN A 117 -4.68 -1.36 -18.05
CA GLN A 117 -5.81 -1.89 -18.83
C GLN A 117 -5.56 -3.30 -19.36
N THR A 118 -4.32 -3.63 -19.72
CA THR A 118 -3.91 -4.97 -20.15
C THR A 118 -3.60 -5.92 -19.00
N ALA A 119 -3.91 -5.55 -17.76
CA ALA A 119 -3.68 -6.35 -16.55
C ALA A 119 -2.22 -6.75 -16.28
N ASN A 120 -1.25 -5.98 -16.80
CA ASN A 120 0.18 -6.19 -16.55
C ASN A 120 0.65 -5.60 -15.20
N CYS A 121 -0.22 -4.87 -14.49
CA CYS A 121 0.08 -4.31 -13.18
C CYS A 121 -0.28 -5.27 -12.03
N SER A 122 0.46 -5.19 -10.92
CA SER A 122 0.20 -5.98 -9.70
C SER A 122 0.06 -5.08 -8.46
N CYS A 123 -0.70 -3.98 -8.60
CA CYS A 123 -0.79 -2.92 -7.58
C CYS A 123 -1.21 -3.43 -6.19
N GLU A 124 -2.06 -4.46 -6.12
CA GLU A 124 -2.48 -5.06 -4.84
C GLU A 124 -1.32 -5.66 -4.02
N ILE A 125 -0.18 -5.92 -4.68
CA ILE A 125 1.00 -6.56 -4.11
C ILE A 125 2.18 -5.59 -4.05
N THR A 126 2.37 -4.78 -5.10
CA THR A 126 3.54 -3.92 -5.25
C THR A 126 3.35 -2.54 -4.64
N ASN A 127 2.13 -2.01 -4.59
CA ASN A 127 1.85 -0.71 -3.98
C ASN A 127 1.54 -0.92 -2.49
N PRO A 128 2.25 -0.26 -1.55
CA PRO A 128 1.98 -0.35 -0.13
C PRO A 128 0.53 -0.05 0.27
N SER A 129 -0.17 0.80 -0.48
CA SER A 129 -1.58 1.07 -0.22
C SER A 129 -2.53 -0.06 -0.66
N GLY A 130 -2.05 -1.01 -1.46
CA GLY A 130 -2.85 -2.06 -2.10
C GLY A 130 -3.78 -1.54 -3.21
N ARG A 131 -3.62 -0.30 -3.66
CA ARG A 131 -4.48 0.36 -4.65
C ARG A 131 -3.70 0.74 -5.91
N CYS A 132 -4.44 0.97 -6.99
CA CYS A 132 -3.85 1.43 -8.26
C CYS A 132 -3.15 2.79 -8.08
N CYS A 133 -1.90 2.86 -8.52
CA CYS A 133 -1.05 4.06 -8.46
C CYS A 133 -1.56 5.23 -9.30
N LEU A 134 -2.41 4.99 -10.31
CA LEU A 134 -3.00 6.06 -11.14
C LEU A 134 -3.79 7.08 -10.32
N LYS A 135 -4.26 6.71 -9.12
CA LYS A 135 -4.89 7.65 -8.17
C LYS A 135 -3.91 8.67 -7.58
N ASP A 136 -2.61 8.34 -7.58
CA ASP A 136 -1.54 9.15 -7.01
C ASP A 136 -0.78 9.94 -8.10
N PHE A 137 -1.15 9.77 -9.38
CA PHE A 137 -0.61 10.60 -10.46
C PHE A 137 -1.14 12.03 -10.39
N PRO A 138 -0.35 13.03 -10.79
CA PRO A 138 -0.80 14.41 -10.89
C PRO A 138 -2.01 14.60 -11.82
N LYS A 139 -2.86 15.57 -11.45
CA LYS A 139 -4.04 16.00 -12.20
C LYS A 139 -3.69 17.21 -13.05
N HIS A 140 -2.88 16.99 -14.07
CA HIS A 140 -2.66 17.95 -15.15
C HIS A 140 -3.59 17.60 -16.31
#